data_AF-A0A818GII0-F1
#
_entry.id   AF-A0A818GII0-F1
#
_cell.length_a   1.000
_cell.length_b   1.000
_cell.length_c   1.000
_cell.angle_alpha   90.00
_cell.angle_beta   90.00
_cell.angle_gamma   90.00
#
_symmetry.space_group_name_H-M   'P 1'
#
loop_
_entity.id
_entity.type
_entity.pdbx_description
1 polymer ?
#
loop_
_entity_poly.entity_id
_entity_poly.type
_entity_poly.pdbx_seq_one_letter_code
_entity_poly.pdbx_strand_id
1 'polypeptide(L)'
;MGKKQHQQDKLYLTTTEWKNSFGGYKGLTKSNSDFRRLPFNCCSISFQPVENPYCTPNGIIFDLAYIVPFLKKYGRNPVTGEKLEAKQLIKLNFHKNSKGEIHCPITFKVLTDSSYIVAIRPSGNVYSYDAIERLNIKTNTFNDLLTNEPFTRDDIITIQDPKNLDKFNIQTFAHLKNEWKLDDEDEKARRTDPNYFLKSINNETAATLEQIKAAPSKEFLEKSETSIYSSKQIKLNQQKLDDTNMATYSTGRLAASFTSTSMDPVTIMEAAIRDENDIRYTRIKNGKKKGYVRLVTNLGVINIELDCDLCPQTCENFIKHCTDKYYVGSKFHRSIKNFIIQGGDPTGTGYGGKSIWNKPFRDECNPKLQHTGRGMLSMANSGPNTNKSQFFFTYRTCKGLNGKHTVFGRIVGGIETLSAMEAIPTDDKDRPQTDILIEDTIVFVNPYDEVDAELKAERERQDKREAEEEKMNATVRSAKSTKSSTTNDTLTNQAFRSGVGKYISSQFYPNAKQASAATDEDNEYTQKKKRKLAASSSSGTWNFNQW
;
A
#
# COMPACT_ATOMS: atom_id res chain seq x y z
N MET A 1 54.43 -16.87 37.45
CA MET A 1 54.21 -15.73 36.52
C MET A 1 52.97 -16.01 35.69
N GLY A 2 52.00 -15.10 35.65
CA GLY A 2 50.80 -15.23 34.83
C GLY A 2 49.85 -14.04 35.02
N LYS A 3 50.34 -12.82 34.77
CA LYS A 3 49.60 -11.56 34.90
C LYS A 3 48.49 -11.45 33.84
N LYS A 4 47.34 -12.14 33.96
CA LYS A 4 46.12 -11.87 33.16
C LYS A 4 44.82 -12.26 33.90
N GLN A 5 44.64 -11.78 35.13
CA GLN A 5 43.41 -12.03 35.89
C GLN A 5 42.75 -10.74 36.42
N HIS A 6 42.86 -9.65 35.66
CA HIS A 6 42.10 -8.42 35.88
C HIS A 6 41.84 -7.76 34.54
N GLN A 7 40.71 -8.07 33.89
CA GLN A 7 40.08 -7.25 32.84
C GLN A 7 38.80 -7.97 32.38
N GLN A 8 37.78 -8.07 33.25
CA GLN A 8 36.43 -8.40 32.80
C GLN A 8 35.42 -7.25 32.97
N ASP A 9 35.79 -6.17 33.68
CA ASP A 9 34.99 -4.93 33.74
C ASP A 9 35.66 -3.82 32.93
N LYS A 10 35.58 -3.92 31.60
CA LYS A 10 35.79 -2.75 30.75
C LYS A 10 34.42 -2.16 30.41
N LEU A 11 34.26 -0.85 30.63
CA LEU A 11 33.04 -0.10 30.28
C LEU A 11 32.82 0.03 28.76
N TYR A 12 33.75 -0.50 27.95
CA TYR A 12 33.71 -0.48 26.50
C TYR A 12 34.12 -1.85 25.96
N LEU A 13 33.44 -2.29 24.91
CA LEU A 13 33.81 -3.49 24.16
C LEU A 13 34.95 -3.15 23.19
N THR A 14 35.98 -3.99 23.11
CA THR A 14 36.94 -3.87 22.01
C THR A 14 36.30 -4.34 20.70
N THR A 15 36.73 -3.77 19.57
CA THR A 15 36.24 -4.16 18.23
C THR A 15 36.42 -5.64 17.94
N THR A 16 37.48 -6.26 18.47
CA THR A 16 37.74 -7.70 18.39
C THR A 16 36.76 -8.53 19.22
N GLU A 17 36.43 -8.12 20.45
CA GLU A 17 35.47 -8.82 21.31
C GLU A 17 34.03 -8.67 20.78
N TRP A 18 33.68 -7.50 20.25
CA TRP A 18 32.40 -7.26 19.59
C TRP A 18 32.21 -8.17 18.37
N LYS A 19 33.24 -8.30 17.54
CA LYS A 19 33.21 -9.13 16.33
C LYS A 19 33.07 -10.63 16.62
N ASN A 20 33.71 -11.13 17.67
CA ASN A 20 33.81 -12.57 17.90
C ASN A 20 32.80 -13.13 18.92
N SER A 21 32.40 -12.35 19.94
CA SER A 21 31.64 -12.87 21.08
C SER A 21 30.21 -12.35 21.18
N PHE A 22 29.94 -11.11 20.74
CA PHE A 22 28.65 -10.44 20.96
C PHE A 22 27.89 -10.06 19.66
N GLY A 23 28.32 -10.59 18.50
CA GLY A 23 27.54 -10.52 17.26
C GLY A 23 27.86 -9.35 16.33
N GLY A 24 29.08 -8.82 16.35
CA GLY A 24 29.56 -7.88 15.34
C GLY A 24 29.61 -8.45 13.92
N TYR A 25 29.68 -7.57 12.92
CA TYR A 25 29.65 -7.87 11.48
C TYR A 25 30.47 -9.13 11.12
N LYS A 26 29.76 -10.24 10.94
CA LYS A 26 30.28 -11.46 10.32
C LYS A 26 30.34 -11.17 8.83
N GLY A 27 31.51 -10.75 8.35
CA GLY A 27 31.64 -10.28 6.97
C GLY A 27 31.09 -11.29 5.99
N LEU A 28 30.06 -10.89 5.22
CA LEU A 28 29.47 -11.58 4.05
C LEU A 28 29.63 -13.11 4.00
N THR A 29 29.51 -13.80 5.12
CA THR A 29 29.10 -15.19 5.08
C THR A 29 27.66 -15.06 4.70
N LYS A 30 27.35 -15.30 3.40
CA LYS A 30 25.98 -15.38 2.88
C LYS A 30 25.14 -16.04 3.94
N SER A 31 24.42 -15.23 4.73
CA SER A 31 23.35 -15.77 5.54
C SER A 31 22.43 -16.32 4.47
N ASN A 32 22.20 -17.63 4.45
CA ASN A 32 21.12 -18.21 3.67
C ASN A 32 19.78 -17.74 4.29
N SER A 33 19.55 -16.42 4.33
CA SER A 33 18.29 -15.77 4.67
C SER A 33 17.18 -16.17 3.69
N ASP A 34 17.57 -16.78 2.58
CA ASP A 34 16.68 -17.11 1.47
C ASP A 34 16.49 -18.64 1.30
N PHE A 35 16.82 -19.45 2.31
CA PHE A 35 16.54 -20.88 2.29
C PHE A 35 15.02 -21.12 2.38
N ARG A 36 14.39 -21.29 1.22
CA ARG A 36 12.98 -21.72 1.11
C ARG A 36 12.94 -23.18 0.72
N ARG A 37 12.56 -24.02 1.69
CA ARG A 37 12.46 -25.47 1.53
C ARG A 37 11.08 -25.85 1.03
N LEU A 38 11.06 -26.69 0.00
CA LEU A 38 9.83 -27.33 -0.45
C LEU A 38 9.40 -28.44 0.54
N PRO A 39 8.15 -28.43 1.03
CA PRO A 39 7.60 -29.55 1.82
C PRO A 39 7.67 -30.88 1.05
N PHE A 40 7.80 -32.00 1.75
CA PHE A 40 7.93 -33.32 1.10
C PHE A 40 6.67 -33.78 0.37
N ASN A 41 5.52 -33.19 0.67
CA ASN A 41 4.25 -33.50 0.05
C ASN A 41 3.94 -32.62 -1.18
N CYS A 42 4.90 -31.81 -1.64
CA CYS A 42 4.72 -30.91 -2.78
C CYS A 42 5.52 -31.35 -4.02
N CYS A 43 4.98 -31.04 -5.19
CA CYS A 43 5.62 -31.27 -6.48
C CYS A 43 6.76 -30.27 -6.71
N SER A 44 7.91 -30.74 -7.18
CA SER A 44 9.09 -29.88 -7.41
C SER A 44 9.00 -29.00 -8.67
N ILE A 45 7.95 -29.14 -9.50
CA ILE A 45 7.68 -28.28 -10.67
C ILE A 45 6.58 -27.26 -10.35
N SER A 46 5.41 -27.73 -9.90
CA SER A 46 4.23 -26.87 -9.68
C SER A 46 4.20 -26.23 -8.28
N PHE A 47 5.03 -26.71 -7.35
CA PHE A 47 5.03 -26.31 -5.93
C PHE A 47 3.70 -26.54 -5.19
N GLN A 48 2.79 -27.30 -5.79
CA GLN A 48 1.50 -27.68 -5.21
C GLN A 48 1.58 -29.04 -4.52
N PRO A 49 0.68 -29.35 -3.56
CA PRO A 49 0.54 -30.69 -3.00
C PRO A 49 0.34 -31.74 -4.10
N VAL A 50 1.04 -32.86 -4.01
CA VAL A 50 0.96 -33.94 -5.01
C VAL A 50 -0.34 -34.73 -4.91
N GLU A 51 -0.97 -34.98 -6.05
CA GLU A 51 -2.11 -35.89 -6.16
C GLU A 51 -1.66 -37.29 -6.61
N ASN A 52 -0.86 -37.33 -7.69
CA ASN A 52 -0.27 -38.54 -8.24
C ASN A 52 1.25 -38.50 -8.07
N PRO A 53 1.77 -38.86 -6.88
CA PRO A 53 3.18 -38.68 -6.56
C PRO A 53 4.06 -39.72 -7.25
N TYR A 54 5.07 -39.22 -7.96
CA TYR A 54 6.16 -40.00 -8.52
C TYR A 54 7.49 -39.43 -8.01
N CYS A 55 8.50 -40.28 -7.88
CA CYS A 55 9.83 -39.84 -7.52
C CYS A 55 10.91 -40.37 -8.48
N THR A 56 12.00 -39.62 -8.56
CA THR A 56 13.24 -40.09 -9.19
C THR A 56 13.99 -41.05 -8.27
N PRO A 57 14.97 -41.83 -8.77
CA PRO A 57 15.84 -42.65 -7.92
C PRO A 57 16.55 -41.85 -6.81
N ASN A 58 16.80 -40.56 -7.03
CA ASN A 58 17.37 -39.63 -6.05
C ASN A 58 16.37 -39.15 -4.99
N GLY A 59 15.10 -39.60 -5.04
CA GLY A 59 14.04 -39.24 -4.09
C GLY A 59 13.50 -37.82 -4.20
N ILE A 60 13.53 -37.22 -5.40
CA ILE A 60 12.88 -35.93 -5.70
C ILE A 60 11.46 -36.21 -6.18
N ILE A 61 10.48 -35.49 -5.64
CA ILE A 61 9.05 -35.75 -5.85
C ILE A 61 8.48 -34.84 -6.93
N PHE A 62 7.68 -35.42 -7.81
CA PHE A 62 6.94 -34.77 -8.87
C PHE A 62 5.51 -35.32 -8.95
N ASP A 63 4.61 -34.54 -9.53
CA ASP A 63 3.32 -35.06 -9.97
C ASP A 63 3.44 -35.59 -11.41
N LEU A 64 2.79 -36.72 -11.68
CA LEU A 64 2.71 -37.33 -13.02
C LEU A 64 2.23 -36.32 -14.08
N ALA A 65 1.23 -35.50 -13.73
CA ALA A 65 0.61 -34.54 -14.64
C ALA A 65 1.62 -33.51 -15.19
N TYR A 66 2.61 -33.12 -14.38
CA TYR A 66 3.59 -32.09 -14.74
C TYR A 66 4.91 -32.67 -15.23
N ILE A 67 5.37 -33.80 -14.68
CA ILE A 67 6.67 -34.37 -15.05
C ILE A 67 6.68 -34.99 -16.45
N VAL A 68 5.59 -35.64 -16.87
CA VAL A 68 5.53 -36.29 -18.20
C VAL A 68 5.62 -35.26 -19.34
N PRO A 69 4.82 -34.16 -19.34
CA PRO A 69 4.99 -33.08 -20.30
C PRO A 69 6.39 -32.46 -20.26
N PHE A 70 6.95 -32.29 -19.06
CA PHE A 70 8.27 -31.69 -18.89
C PHE A 70 9.38 -32.55 -19.51
N LEU A 71 9.35 -33.85 -19.27
CA LEU A 71 10.29 -34.80 -19.86
C LEU A 71 10.14 -34.88 -21.39
N LYS A 72 8.92 -34.77 -21.91
CA LYS A 72 8.67 -34.71 -23.36
C LYS A 72 9.28 -33.45 -24.01
N LYS A 73 9.27 -32.31 -23.33
CA LYS A 73 9.80 -31.03 -23.83
C LYS A 73 11.32 -30.91 -23.68
N TYR A 74 11.86 -31.29 -22.52
CA TYR A 74 13.26 -31.01 -22.16
C TYR A 74 14.14 -32.25 -21.97
N GLY A 75 13.58 -33.44 -21.77
CA GLY A 75 14.32 -34.70 -21.59
C GLY A 75 15.30 -34.71 -20.41
N ARG A 76 15.10 -33.84 -19.41
CA ARG A 76 16.00 -33.64 -18.26
C ARG A 76 15.21 -33.49 -16.96
N ASN A 77 15.85 -33.76 -15.84
CA ASN A 77 15.31 -33.56 -14.50
C ASN A 77 15.16 -32.05 -14.21
N PRO A 78 13.97 -31.57 -13.82
CA PRO A 78 13.72 -30.16 -13.50
C PRO A 78 14.57 -29.60 -12.35
N VAL A 79 15.01 -30.45 -11.42
CA VAL A 79 15.73 -30.03 -10.21
C VAL A 79 17.24 -30.14 -10.42
N THR A 80 17.74 -31.29 -10.88
CA THR A 80 19.20 -31.53 -11.05
C THR A 80 19.74 -31.14 -12.42
N GLY A 81 18.90 -31.06 -13.45
CA GLY A 81 19.32 -30.80 -14.83
C GLY A 81 19.94 -32.01 -15.55
N GLU A 82 20.03 -33.17 -14.88
CA GLU A 82 20.54 -34.42 -15.44
C GLU A 82 19.54 -35.05 -16.42
N LYS A 83 19.99 -35.94 -17.32
CA LYS A 83 19.09 -36.67 -18.22
C LYS A 83 18.21 -37.63 -17.41
N LEU A 84 16.91 -37.60 -17.63
CA LEU A 84 15.93 -38.44 -16.91
C LEU A 84 14.92 -39.00 -17.91
N GLU A 85 14.68 -40.30 -17.87
CA GLU A 85 13.66 -40.97 -18.68
C GLU A 85 12.42 -41.30 -17.86
N ALA A 86 11.24 -41.31 -18.50
CA ALA A 86 9.98 -41.61 -17.81
C ALA A 86 9.95 -43.00 -17.15
N LYS A 87 10.71 -43.98 -17.67
CA LYS A 87 10.82 -45.33 -17.10
C LYS A 87 11.51 -45.38 -15.75
N GLN A 88 12.31 -44.37 -15.43
CA GLN A 88 13.06 -44.28 -14.18
C GLN A 88 12.22 -43.66 -13.04
N LEU A 89 11.00 -43.20 -13.33
CA LEU A 89 10.09 -42.67 -12.33
C LEU A 89 9.41 -43.80 -11.57
N ILE A 90 9.39 -43.66 -10.25
CA ILE A 90 8.83 -44.64 -9.33
C ILE A 90 7.57 -44.03 -8.72
N LYS A 91 6.46 -44.76 -8.77
CA LYS A 91 5.20 -44.32 -8.14
C LYS A 91 5.35 -44.39 -6.63
N LEU A 92 4.91 -43.36 -5.92
CA LEU A 92 4.89 -43.35 -4.46
C LEU A 92 3.48 -43.62 -3.92
N ASN A 93 3.38 -44.39 -2.84
CA ASN A 93 2.14 -44.65 -2.12
C ASN A 93 2.23 -44.02 -0.72
N PHE A 94 1.56 -42.88 -0.53
CA PHE A 94 1.44 -42.24 0.78
C PHE A 94 0.18 -42.72 1.50
N HIS A 95 0.33 -43.16 2.75
CA HIS A 95 -0.79 -43.57 3.61
C HIS A 95 -1.31 -42.38 4.42
N LYS A 96 -2.61 -42.10 4.33
CA LYS A 96 -3.29 -41.03 5.07
C LYS A 96 -4.12 -41.62 6.21
N ASN A 97 -4.13 -40.95 7.36
CA ASN A 97 -4.97 -41.33 8.50
C ASN A 97 -6.42 -40.82 8.31
N SER A 98 -7.34 -41.15 9.21
CA SER A 98 -8.74 -40.68 9.18
C SER A 98 -8.89 -39.15 9.17
N LYS A 99 -7.87 -38.42 9.64
CA LYS A 99 -7.79 -36.94 9.60
C LYS A 99 -7.17 -36.38 8.31
N GLY A 100 -6.79 -37.22 7.35
CA GLY A 100 -6.15 -36.81 6.09
C GLY A 100 -4.63 -36.55 6.17
N GLU A 101 -4.02 -36.70 7.35
CA GLU A 101 -2.57 -36.51 7.56
C GLU A 101 -1.77 -37.72 7.07
N ILE A 102 -0.62 -37.47 6.42
CA ILE A 102 0.28 -38.53 5.94
C ILE A 102 1.01 -39.15 7.14
N HIS A 103 0.95 -40.47 7.28
CA HIS A 103 1.58 -41.20 8.37
C HIS A 103 2.32 -42.44 7.87
N CYS A 104 3.27 -42.91 8.66
CA CYS A 104 3.92 -44.19 8.41
C CYS A 104 2.94 -45.34 8.76
N PRO A 105 2.67 -46.29 7.84
CA PRO A 105 1.68 -47.35 8.03
C PRO A 105 2.06 -48.36 9.12
N ILE A 106 3.36 -48.47 9.48
CA ILE A 106 3.84 -49.42 10.49
C ILE A 106 3.93 -48.77 11.87
N THR A 107 4.54 -47.59 11.95
CA THR A 107 4.74 -46.91 13.25
C THR A 107 3.57 -46.02 13.66
N PHE A 108 2.59 -45.80 12.78
CA PHE A 108 1.48 -44.86 12.92
C PHE A 108 1.85 -43.40 13.24
N LYS A 109 3.15 -43.07 13.21
CA LYS A 109 3.64 -41.70 13.40
C LYS A 109 3.31 -40.85 12.17
N VAL A 110 2.77 -39.66 12.41
CA VAL A 110 2.54 -38.64 11.38
C VAL A 110 3.89 -38.16 10.84
N LEU A 111 4.01 -38.09 9.51
CA LEU A 111 5.22 -37.63 8.84
C LEU A 111 5.19 -36.10 8.71
N THR A 112 6.23 -35.46 9.21
CA THR A 112 6.41 -34.00 9.20
C THR A 112 7.58 -33.58 8.30
N ASP A 113 7.72 -32.28 8.04
CA ASP A 113 8.86 -31.71 7.30
C ASP A 113 10.22 -31.88 8.00
N SER A 114 10.23 -32.34 9.26
CA SER A 114 11.42 -32.68 10.02
C SER A 114 11.62 -34.19 10.20
N SER A 115 10.74 -35.02 9.64
CA SER A 115 10.83 -36.47 9.74
C SER A 115 11.83 -37.04 8.73
N TYR A 116 12.54 -38.12 9.08
CA TYR A 116 13.32 -38.87 8.09
C TYR A 116 12.38 -39.84 7.35
N ILE A 117 12.17 -39.58 6.06
CA ILE A 117 11.22 -40.30 5.21
C ILE A 117 11.96 -41.07 4.11
N VAL A 118 11.60 -42.34 3.95
CA VAL A 118 12.14 -43.22 2.91
C VAL A 118 11.03 -43.92 2.13
N ALA A 119 11.29 -44.29 0.89
CA ALA A 119 10.44 -45.12 0.07
C ALA A 119 11.20 -46.35 -0.42
N ILE A 120 10.49 -47.46 -0.63
CA ILE A 120 11.06 -48.69 -1.20
C ILE A 120 10.78 -48.71 -2.70
N ARG A 121 11.81 -48.88 -3.53
CA ARG A 121 11.71 -48.80 -4.99
C ARG A 121 10.73 -49.81 -5.62
N PRO A 122 10.76 -51.12 -5.29
CA PRO A 122 9.82 -52.09 -5.85
C PRO A 122 8.35 -51.76 -5.60
N SER A 123 7.99 -51.48 -4.34
CA SER A 123 6.60 -51.32 -3.94
C SER A 123 6.09 -49.87 -3.97
N GLY A 124 6.99 -48.89 -3.96
CA GLY A 124 6.65 -47.47 -3.89
C GLY A 124 6.14 -47.01 -2.52
N ASN A 125 6.07 -47.90 -1.53
CA ASN A 125 5.49 -47.58 -0.22
C ASN A 125 6.42 -46.66 0.59
N VAL A 126 5.82 -45.66 1.24
CA VAL A 126 6.54 -44.63 2.00
C VAL A 126 6.49 -44.95 3.51
N TYR A 127 7.67 -44.95 4.14
CA TYR A 127 7.87 -45.26 5.54
C TYR A 127 8.67 -44.19 6.27
N SER A 128 8.58 -44.19 7.60
CA SER A 128 9.57 -43.53 8.45
C SER A 128 10.87 -44.34 8.43
N TYR A 129 12.01 -43.67 8.36
CA TYR A 129 13.31 -44.34 8.38
C TYR A 129 13.51 -45.21 9.64
N ASP A 130 12.97 -44.76 10.78
CA ASP A 130 12.97 -45.51 12.06
C ASP A 130 12.33 -46.90 11.94
N ALA A 131 11.30 -47.06 11.09
CA ALA A 131 10.67 -48.35 10.85
C ALA A 131 11.59 -49.30 10.06
N ILE A 132 12.13 -48.81 8.94
CA ILE A 132 13.04 -49.56 8.07
C ILE A 132 14.35 -49.89 8.77
N GLU A 133 14.88 -48.96 9.56
CA GLU A 133 16.12 -49.18 10.32
C GLU A 133 15.95 -50.33 11.32
N ARG A 134 14.84 -50.36 12.06
CA ARG A 134 14.60 -51.37 13.09
C ARG A 134 14.22 -52.73 12.52
N LEU A 135 13.33 -52.74 11.53
CA LEU A 135 12.66 -53.97 11.08
C LEU A 135 13.32 -54.60 9.85
N ASN A 136 14.13 -53.85 9.10
CA ASN A 136 14.84 -54.37 7.93
C ASN A 136 16.37 -54.30 8.10
N ILE A 137 16.93 -53.12 8.42
CA ILE A 137 18.39 -52.93 8.44
C ILE A 137 19.04 -53.67 9.60
N LYS A 138 18.50 -53.55 10.82
CA LYS A 138 19.05 -54.19 12.03
C LYS A 138 18.83 -55.70 12.08
N THR A 139 17.73 -56.17 11.50
CA THR A 139 17.35 -57.59 11.42
C THR A 139 17.95 -58.30 10.21
N ASN A 140 18.53 -57.54 9.27
CA ASN A 140 19.06 -58.03 7.99
C ASN A 140 17.98 -58.73 7.13
N THR A 141 16.73 -58.30 7.24
CA THR A 141 15.58 -58.84 6.50
C THR A 141 15.08 -57.78 5.51
N PHE A 142 15.36 -57.93 4.22
CA PHE A 142 14.99 -56.95 3.20
C PHE A 142 13.74 -57.33 2.41
N ASN A 143 12.61 -57.44 3.11
CA ASN A 143 11.28 -57.60 2.51
C ASN A 143 10.42 -56.40 2.90
N ASP A 144 9.62 -55.89 1.96
CA ASP A 144 8.75 -54.74 2.19
C ASP A 144 7.76 -55.04 3.33
N LEU A 145 7.60 -54.08 4.26
CA LEU A 145 6.86 -54.26 5.50
C LEU A 145 5.34 -54.39 5.30
N LEU A 146 4.80 -53.95 4.17
CA LEU A 146 3.38 -54.09 3.82
C LEU A 146 3.12 -55.22 2.84
N THR A 147 3.93 -55.31 1.78
CA THR A 147 3.66 -56.20 0.63
C THR A 147 4.49 -57.49 0.66
N ASN A 148 5.49 -57.59 1.54
CA ASN A 148 6.48 -58.68 1.59
C ASN A 148 7.30 -58.85 0.30
N GLU A 149 7.35 -57.86 -0.59
CA GLU A 149 8.19 -57.90 -1.78
C GLU A 149 9.68 -57.81 -1.38
N PRO A 150 10.56 -58.70 -1.89
CA PRO A 150 11.98 -58.64 -1.60
C PRO A 150 12.61 -57.42 -2.27
N PHE A 151 13.49 -56.73 -1.54
CA PHE A 151 14.23 -55.57 -2.05
C PHE A 151 15.69 -55.59 -1.58
N THR A 152 16.54 -54.74 -2.14
CA THR A 152 17.94 -54.60 -1.75
C THR A 152 18.20 -53.29 -1.01
N ARG A 153 19.34 -53.15 -0.35
CA ARG A 153 19.68 -51.89 0.35
C ARG A 153 19.70 -50.67 -0.59
N ASP A 154 20.04 -50.87 -1.86
CA ASP A 154 20.09 -49.81 -2.89
C ASP A 154 18.70 -49.40 -3.42
N ASP A 155 17.66 -50.17 -3.06
CA ASP A 155 16.27 -49.86 -3.36
C ASP A 155 15.63 -48.92 -2.33
N ILE A 156 16.34 -48.60 -1.25
CA ILE A 156 15.86 -47.64 -0.24
C ILE A 156 16.12 -46.22 -0.75
N ILE A 157 15.05 -45.55 -1.16
CA ILE A 157 15.09 -44.18 -1.67
C ILE A 157 14.85 -43.22 -0.52
N THR A 158 15.84 -42.38 -0.24
CA THR A 158 15.68 -41.31 0.75
C THR A 158 14.91 -40.15 0.13
N ILE A 159 13.66 -39.97 0.57
CA ILE A 159 12.85 -38.82 0.16
C ILE A 159 13.37 -37.59 0.91
N GLN A 160 13.38 -37.65 2.24
CA GLN A 160 13.71 -36.53 3.11
C GLN A 160 14.68 -36.96 4.21
N ASP A 161 15.78 -36.22 4.35
CA ASP A 161 16.73 -36.35 5.45
C ASP A 161 16.82 -35.02 6.22
N PRO A 162 16.52 -34.98 7.52
CA PRO A 162 16.65 -33.79 8.36
C PRO A 162 18.09 -33.26 8.45
N LYS A 163 19.10 -34.10 8.18
CA LYS A 163 20.52 -33.72 8.24
C LYS A 163 21.01 -33.08 6.93
N ASN A 164 20.41 -33.42 5.80
CA ASN A 164 20.79 -32.91 4.49
C ASN A 164 19.67 -32.03 3.91
N LEU A 165 19.78 -30.73 4.16
CA LEU A 165 18.73 -29.75 3.88
C LEU A 165 18.79 -29.18 2.45
N ASP A 166 19.88 -29.37 1.72
CA ASP A 166 20.12 -28.68 0.44
C ASP A 166 19.28 -29.22 -0.73
N LYS A 167 18.81 -30.47 -0.61
CA LYS A 167 18.11 -31.21 -1.68
C LYS A 167 16.80 -30.57 -2.17
N PHE A 168 16.08 -29.84 -1.28
CA PHE A 168 14.78 -29.22 -1.59
C PHE A 168 14.80 -27.69 -1.54
N ASN A 169 15.98 -27.09 -1.74
CA ASN A 169 16.08 -25.64 -1.85
C ASN A 169 15.55 -25.17 -3.21
N ILE A 170 14.44 -24.43 -3.21
CA ILE A 170 13.77 -23.97 -4.44
C ILE A 170 14.74 -23.17 -5.34
N GLN A 171 15.66 -22.41 -4.76
CA GLN A 171 16.60 -21.58 -5.52
C GLN A 171 17.62 -22.39 -6.31
N THR A 172 17.89 -23.64 -5.94
CA THR A 172 18.87 -24.48 -6.64
C THR A 172 18.30 -25.16 -7.88
N PHE A 173 16.98 -25.14 -8.06
CA PHE A 173 16.28 -25.89 -9.09
C PHE A 173 16.66 -25.42 -10.50
N ALA A 174 17.09 -26.36 -11.34
CA ALA A 174 17.58 -26.07 -12.69
C ALA A 174 16.54 -25.37 -13.58
N HIS A 175 15.26 -25.76 -13.50
CA HIS A 175 14.19 -25.14 -14.30
C HIS A 175 13.93 -23.68 -13.92
N LEU A 176 14.17 -23.27 -12.68
CA LEU A 176 14.06 -21.86 -12.27
C LEU A 176 15.28 -21.05 -12.70
N LYS A 177 16.49 -21.61 -12.58
CA LYS A 177 17.73 -20.94 -13.01
C LYS A 177 17.82 -20.74 -14.52
N ASN A 178 17.32 -21.72 -15.27
CA ASN A 178 17.40 -21.73 -16.73
C ASN A 178 16.07 -21.31 -17.40
N GLU A 179 15.10 -20.84 -16.61
CA GLU A 179 13.78 -20.39 -17.06
C GLU A 179 13.02 -21.40 -17.94
N TRP A 180 13.14 -22.70 -17.63
CA TRP A 180 12.46 -23.76 -18.36
C TRP A 180 10.97 -23.79 -17.98
N LYS A 181 10.16 -23.04 -18.74
CA LYS A 181 8.71 -22.99 -18.55
C LYS A 181 8.00 -24.10 -19.33
N LEU A 182 7.00 -24.69 -18.69
CA LEU A 182 5.99 -25.49 -19.37
C LEU A 182 4.87 -24.51 -19.75
N ASP A 183 4.58 -24.38 -21.04
CA ASP A 183 3.46 -23.54 -21.47
C ASP A 183 2.23 -24.44 -21.42
N ASP A 184 1.28 -24.13 -20.54
CA ASP A 184 0.02 -24.85 -20.50
C ASP A 184 -0.76 -24.59 -21.80
N GLU A 185 -1.43 -25.60 -22.35
CA GLU A 185 -2.20 -25.45 -23.58
C GLU A 185 -3.31 -24.38 -23.42
N ASP A 186 -3.87 -24.26 -22.22
CA ASP A 186 -4.79 -23.17 -21.85
C ASP A 186 -4.11 -21.78 -21.81
N GLU A 187 -2.84 -21.71 -21.42
CA GLU A 187 -2.09 -20.45 -21.37
C GLU A 187 -1.71 -19.99 -22.79
N LYS A 188 -1.38 -20.94 -23.68
CA LYS A 188 -1.24 -20.65 -25.13
C LYS A 188 -2.55 -20.19 -25.74
N ALA A 189 -3.67 -20.83 -25.43
CA ALA A 189 -4.98 -20.42 -25.91
C ALA A 189 -5.34 -19.00 -25.43
N ARG A 190 -5.10 -18.69 -24.15
CA ARG A 190 -5.25 -17.33 -23.59
C ARG A 190 -4.37 -16.28 -24.28
N ARG A 191 -3.14 -16.65 -24.65
CA ARG A 191 -2.19 -15.72 -25.26
C ARG A 191 -2.46 -15.49 -26.74
N THR A 192 -3.08 -16.45 -27.41
CA THR A 192 -3.29 -16.44 -28.86
C THR A 192 -4.68 -15.93 -29.22
N ASP A 193 -5.70 -16.21 -28.40
CA ASP A 193 -7.10 -15.87 -28.69
C ASP A 193 -7.58 -14.66 -27.86
N PRO A 194 -7.80 -13.49 -28.49
CA PRO A 194 -8.40 -12.32 -27.83
C PRO A 194 -9.82 -12.57 -27.31
N ASN A 195 -10.50 -13.62 -27.82
CA ASN A 195 -11.87 -13.97 -27.47
C ASN A 195 -11.95 -15.02 -26.34
N TYR A 196 -10.83 -15.54 -25.81
CA TYR A 196 -10.83 -16.67 -24.88
C TYR A 196 -11.68 -16.43 -23.61
N PHE A 197 -11.77 -15.20 -23.13
CA PHE A 197 -12.56 -14.85 -21.93
C PHE A 197 -14.00 -14.38 -22.20
N LEU A 198 -14.39 -14.23 -23.47
CA LEU A 198 -15.69 -13.70 -23.85
C LEU A 198 -16.70 -14.82 -24.10
N LYS A 199 -17.55 -15.11 -23.11
CA LYS A 199 -18.59 -16.17 -23.20
C LYS A 199 -19.82 -15.77 -24.02
N SER A 200 -20.12 -14.48 -24.13
CA SER A 200 -21.14 -13.93 -25.04
C SER A 200 -20.74 -12.50 -25.42
N ILE A 201 -20.98 -12.14 -26.67
CA ILE A 201 -20.56 -10.87 -27.26
C ILE A 201 -21.80 -10.19 -27.86
N ASN A 202 -21.99 -8.89 -27.58
CA ASN A 202 -23.01 -8.06 -28.21
C ASN A 202 -22.55 -7.65 -29.61
N ASN A 203 -23.46 -7.39 -30.56
CA ASN A 203 -23.06 -7.08 -31.95
C ASN A 203 -22.12 -5.87 -32.07
N GLU A 204 -22.24 -4.87 -31.20
CA GLU A 204 -21.34 -3.70 -31.17
C GLU A 204 -19.93 -4.03 -30.66
N THR A 205 -19.82 -4.96 -29.69
CA THR A 205 -18.52 -5.40 -29.18
C THR A 205 -17.82 -6.36 -30.15
N ALA A 206 -18.57 -7.09 -30.98
CA ALA A 206 -18.00 -7.88 -32.07
C ALA A 206 -17.40 -6.99 -33.18
N ALA A 207 -18.14 -5.95 -33.60
CA ALA A 207 -17.68 -5.02 -34.64
C ALA A 207 -16.42 -4.23 -34.23
N THR A 208 -16.34 -3.82 -32.96
CA THR A 208 -15.14 -3.13 -32.44
C THR A 208 -13.94 -4.07 -32.32
N LEU A 209 -14.13 -5.34 -31.95
CA LEU A 209 -13.08 -6.36 -31.96
C LEU A 209 -12.54 -6.64 -33.36
N GLU A 210 -13.40 -6.65 -34.38
CA GLU A 210 -12.99 -6.79 -35.78
C GLU A 210 -12.19 -5.59 -36.27
N GLN A 211 -12.58 -4.37 -35.89
CA GLN A 211 -11.81 -3.16 -36.19
C GLN A 211 -10.44 -3.16 -35.52
N ILE A 212 -10.33 -3.65 -34.28
CA ILE A 212 -9.05 -3.78 -33.57
C ILE A 212 -8.16 -4.85 -34.23
N LYS A 213 -8.73 -5.95 -34.72
CA LYS A 213 -7.99 -6.99 -35.46
C LYS A 213 -7.54 -6.52 -36.85
N ALA A 214 -8.30 -5.64 -37.49
CA ALA A 214 -7.99 -5.08 -38.81
C ALA A 214 -6.95 -3.94 -38.76
N ALA A 215 -6.68 -3.37 -37.59
CA ALA A 215 -5.67 -2.33 -37.43
C ALA A 215 -4.24 -2.93 -37.53
N PRO A 216 -3.34 -2.38 -38.36
CA PRO A 216 -2.00 -2.91 -38.54
C PRO A 216 -1.17 -2.80 -37.24
N SER A 217 -0.79 -3.96 -36.71
CA SER A 217 -0.15 -4.19 -35.41
C SER A 217 1.23 -3.55 -35.21
N LYS A 218 1.80 -2.87 -36.21
CA LYS A 218 3.15 -2.29 -36.12
C LYS A 218 3.23 -1.02 -35.27
N GLU A 219 2.18 -0.20 -35.21
CA GLU A 219 2.23 1.07 -34.44
C GLU A 219 2.05 0.88 -32.92
N PHE A 220 1.48 -0.24 -32.48
CA PHE A 220 1.25 -0.51 -31.07
C PHE A 220 2.41 -1.30 -30.41
N LEU A 221 3.16 -2.09 -31.19
CA LEU A 221 4.24 -2.95 -30.68
C LEU A 221 5.52 -2.17 -30.32
N GLU A 222 5.91 -1.15 -31.09
CA GLU A 222 7.12 -0.35 -30.80
C GLU A 222 7.04 0.44 -29.48
N LYS A 223 5.84 0.78 -29.00
CA LYS A 223 5.66 1.42 -27.69
C LYS A 223 5.68 0.42 -26.52
N SER A 224 5.50 -0.87 -26.79
CA SER A 224 5.37 -1.90 -25.76
C SER A 224 6.70 -2.60 -25.43
N GLU A 225 7.61 -2.74 -26.39
CA GLU A 225 8.84 -3.51 -26.20
C GLU A 225 9.91 -2.81 -25.34
N THR A 226 9.86 -1.48 -25.18
CA THR A 226 10.73 -0.75 -24.24
C THR A 226 10.31 -0.85 -22.77
N SER A 227 9.34 -1.70 -22.41
CA SER A 227 8.76 -1.71 -21.05
C SER A 227 9.01 -2.97 -20.21
N ILE A 228 9.62 -4.02 -20.77
CA ILE A 228 9.63 -5.35 -20.12
C ILE A 228 10.87 -5.62 -19.24
N TYR A 229 11.95 -4.83 -19.37
CA TYR A 229 13.11 -4.88 -18.45
C TYR A 229 13.45 -3.51 -17.86
N SER A 230 12.51 -2.94 -17.10
CA SER A 230 12.89 -2.14 -15.95
C SER A 230 11.92 -2.47 -14.84
N SER A 231 12.42 -2.59 -13.62
CA SER A 231 11.63 -2.49 -12.39
C SER A 231 10.99 -1.10 -12.27
N LYS A 232 10.13 -0.74 -13.22
CA LYS A 232 9.11 0.25 -12.98
C LYS A 232 8.13 -0.43 -12.04
N GLN A 233 8.35 -0.17 -10.76
CA GLN A 233 7.29 -0.05 -9.76
C GLN A 233 5.99 0.23 -10.48
N ILE A 234 4.97 -0.58 -10.19
CA ILE A 234 3.59 -0.24 -10.49
C ILE A 234 3.44 1.21 -10.02
N LYS A 235 3.45 2.17 -10.95
CA LYS A 235 3.10 3.55 -10.67
C LYS A 235 1.59 3.53 -10.49
N LEU A 236 1.15 2.96 -9.37
CA LEU A 236 -0.05 3.44 -8.70
C LEU A 236 0.16 4.95 -8.65
N ASN A 237 -0.66 5.74 -9.34
CA ASN A 237 -0.54 7.21 -9.48
C ASN A 237 0.16 7.84 -8.26
N GLN A 238 1.49 7.88 -8.29
CA GLN A 238 2.27 8.43 -7.19
C GLN A 238 2.24 9.91 -7.53
N GLN A 239 1.26 10.59 -6.94
CA GLN A 239 1.20 12.05 -6.98
C GLN A 239 2.60 12.56 -6.64
N LYS A 240 3.13 13.42 -7.51
CA LYS A 240 4.41 14.06 -7.24
C LYS A 240 4.24 14.91 -5.98
N LEU A 241 5.28 14.90 -5.14
CA LEU A 241 5.34 15.77 -3.99
C LEU A 241 5.60 17.19 -4.50
N ASP A 242 4.56 18.01 -4.56
CA ASP A 242 4.65 19.43 -4.87
C ASP A 242 4.76 20.24 -3.57
N ASP A 243 5.30 21.45 -3.63
CA ASP A 243 5.40 22.34 -2.46
C ASP A 243 4.04 22.60 -1.81
N THR A 244 2.97 22.66 -2.61
CA THR A 244 1.60 22.85 -2.12
C THR A 244 1.03 21.62 -1.42
N ASN A 245 1.49 20.42 -1.79
CA ASN A 245 0.96 19.15 -1.28
C ASN A 245 1.83 18.56 -0.17
N MET A 246 2.92 19.24 0.21
CA MET A 246 3.81 18.82 1.28
C MET A 246 3.15 18.95 2.66
N ALA A 247 3.01 17.84 3.38
CA ALA A 247 2.53 17.85 4.76
C ALA A 247 3.62 18.30 5.74
N THR A 248 3.20 18.84 6.89
CA THR A 248 4.11 19.23 7.99
C THR A 248 4.72 18.02 8.71
N TYR A 249 4.20 16.80 8.47
CA TYR A 249 4.69 15.56 9.05
C TYR A 249 5.32 14.66 7.98
N SER A 250 6.23 13.78 8.39
CA SER A 250 6.94 12.87 7.49
C SER A 250 6.17 11.57 7.25
N THR A 251 6.56 10.82 6.21
CA THR A 251 5.98 9.51 5.88
C THR A 251 6.24 8.42 6.93
N GLY A 252 7.07 8.69 7.94
CA GLY A 252 7.46 7.73 8.96
C GLY A 252 8.38 6.61 8.47
N ARG A 253 8.68 6.54 7.16
CA ARG A 253 9.49 5.48 6.54
C ARG A 253 10.91 5.40 7.10
N LEU A 254 11.55 6.56 7.32
CA LEU A 254 12.88 6.66 7.94
C LEU A 254 12.90 6.07 9.36
N ALA A 255 11.91 6.39 10.18
CA ALA A 255 11.79 5.86 11.53
C ALA A 255 11.46 4.36 11.52
N ALA A 256 10.59 3.93 10.60
CA ALA A 256 10.26 2.52 10.41
C ALA A 256 11.46 1.70 9.95
N SER A 257 12.28 2.21 9.03
CA SER A 257 13.51 1.54 8.58
C SER A 257 14.60 1.52 9.64
N PHE A 258 14.63 2.52 10.53
CA PHE A 258 15.56 2.54 11.65
C PHE A 258 15.19 1.50 12.72
N THR A 259 13.91 1.23 12.92
CA THR A 259 13.40 0.37 14.00
C THR A 259 13.05 -1.05 13.55
N SER A 260 12.80 -1.28 12.26
CA SER A 260 12.42 -2.59 11.72
C SER A 260 13.59 -3.26 11.00
N THR A 261 13.84 -4.53 11.32
CA THR A 261 14.81 -5.37 10.60
C THR A 261 14.31 -5.86 9.24
N SER A 262 13.04 -5.63 8.91
CA SER A 262 12.39 -6.13 7.68
C SER A 262 12.18 -5.05 6.61
N MET A 263 12.53 -3.79 6.90
CA MET A 263 12.40 -2.66 5.98
C MET A 263 13.77 -2.26 5.43
N ASP A 264 13.82 -1.85 4.17
CA ASP A 264 15.04 -1.31 3.57
C ASP A 264 15.48 -0.03 4.30
N PRO A 265 16.79 0.17 4.51
CA PRO A 265 17.31 1.37 5.17
C PRO A 265 17.04 2.60 4.31
N VAL A 266 16.11 3.44 4.77
CA VAL A 266 15.87 4.77 4.20
C VAL A 266 16.72 5.77 4.97
N THR A 267 17.38 6.71 4.28
CA THR A 267 18.27 7.72 4.90
C THR A 267 17.75 9.15 4.78
N ILE A 268 16.72 9.37 3.95
CA ILE A 268 16.15 10.68 3.67
C ILE A 268 14.78 10.77 4.32
N MET A 269 14.52 11.86 5.05
CA MET A 269 13.19 12.15 5.57
C MET A 269 12.35 12.75 4.44
N GLU A 270 11.36 12.01 3.97
CA GLU A 270 10.37 12.50 3.01
C GLU A 270 9.13 12.99 3.75
N ALA A 271 8.68 14.20 3.41
CA ALA A 271 7.40 14.73 3.88
C ALA A 271 6.25 13.88 3.33
N ALA A 272 5.20 13.68 4.12
CA ALA A 272 4.02 12.98 3.64
C ALA A 272 3.27 13.86 2.62
N ILE A 273 2.64 13.22 1.63
CA ILE A 273 1.78 13.91 0.67
C ILE A 273 0.41 14.12 1.33
N ARG A 274 -0.06 15.37 1.36
CA ARG A 274 -1.40 15.73 1.81
C ARG A 274 -2.43 15.45 0.70
N ASP A 275 -3.62 14.99 1.08
CA ASP A 275 -4.70 14.74 0.12
C ASP A 275 -5.11 16.02 -0.61
N GLU A 276 -5.33 15.92 -1.92
CA GLU A 276 -5.64 17.08 -2.77
C GLU A 276 -6.93 17.77 -2.34
N ASN A 277 -7.93 16.97 -1.93
CA ASN A 277 -9.20 17.50 -1.44
C ASN A 277 -9.01 18.33 -0.17
N ASP A 278 -8.14 17.91 0.75
CA ASP A 278 -7.89 18.66 1.98
C ASP A 278 -7.29 20.03 1.68
N ILE A 279 -6.37 20.12 0.70
CA ILE A 279 -5.74 21.38 0.27
C ILE A 279 -6.80 22.31 -0.32
N ARG A 280 -7.59 21.79 -1.26
CA ARG A 280 -8.71 22.49 -1.90
C ARG A 280 -9.69 23.03 -0.85
N TYR A 281 -10.10 22.17 0.08
CA TYR A 281 -11.01 22.55 1.15
C TYR A 281 -10.43 23.63 2.05
N THR A 282 -9.15 23.55 2.43
CA THR A 282 -8.53 24.58 3.27
C THR A 282 -8.50 25.95 2.59
N ARG A 283 -8.28 26.02 1.27
CA ARG A 283 -8.38 27.29 0.53
C ARG A 283 -9.79 27.87 0.59
N ILE A 284 -10.82 27.03 0.47
CA ILE A 284 -12.22 27.46 0.56
C ILE A 284 -12.55 27.94 1.97
N LYS A 285 -12.12 27.20 3.02
CA LYS A 285 -12.31 27.60 4.42
C LYS A 285 -11.64 28.95 4.72
N ASN A 286 -10.41 29.15 4.23
CA ASN A 286 -9.66 30.40 4.42
C ASN A 286 -10.30 31.57 3.66
N GLY A 287 -10.82 31.33 2.45
CA GLY A 287 -11.49 32.33 1.63
C GLY A 287 -12.92 32.66 2.07
N LYS A 288 -13.50 31.92 3.03
CA LYS A 288 -14.90 32.03 3.47
C LYS A 288 -15.89 32.10 2.30
N LYS A 289 -15.60 31.36 1.22
CA LYS A 289 -16.41 31.40 0.01
C LYS A 289 -17.74 30.69 0.24
N LYS A 290 -18.82 31.24 -0.30
CA LYS A 290 -20.17 30.67 -0.22
C LYS A 290 -20.64 30.20 -1.58
N GLY A 291 -21.49 29.17 -1.59
CA GLY A 291 -22.14 28.68 -2.80
C GLY A 291 -23.60 29.14 -2.88
N TYR A 292 -24.12 29.34 -4.08
CA TYR A 292 -25.53 29.67 -4.30
C TYR A 292 -26.13 28.73 -5.35
N VAL A 293 -27.23 28.08 -4.98
CA VAL A 293 -27.94 27.12 -5.83
C VAL A 293 -29.42 27.44 -5.83
N ARG A 294 -30.07 27.32 -6.99
CA ARG A 294 -31.52 27.39 -7.16
C ARG A 294 -32.06 26.03 -7.55
N LEU A 295 -33.01 25.54 -6.78
CA LEU A 295 -33.82 24.39 -7.12
C LEU A 295 -35.14 24.90 -7.73
N VAL A 296 -35.43 24.49 -8.95
CA VAL A 296 -36.72 24.72 -9.60
C VAL A 296 -37.58 23.49 -9.32
N THR A 297 -38.70 23.69 -8.64
CA THR A 297 -39.67 22.64 -8.32
C THR A 297 -41.01 22.95 -8.98
N ASN A 298 -41.88 21.95 -9.09
CA ASN A 298 -43.23 22.12 -9.62
C ASN A 298 -44.10 23.13 -8.83
N LEU A 299 -43.76 23.42 -7.57
CA LEU A 299 -44.47 24.40 -6.72
C LEU A 299 -43.80 25.78 -6.69
N GLY A 300 -42.66 25.94 -7.34
CA GLY A 300 -41.90 27.19 -7.38
C GLY A 300 -40.40 27.00 -7.17
N VAL A 301 -39.70 28.13 -6.99
CA VAL A 301 -38.23 28.17 -6.92
C VAL A 301 -37.74 28.32 -5.49
N ILE A 302 -36.69 27.59 -5.13
CA ILE A 302 -36.01 27.68 -3.84
C ILE A 302 -34.57 28.10 -4.08
N ASN A 303 -34.16 29.24 -3.51
CA ASN A 303 -32.78 29.72 -3.53
C ASN A 303 -32.10 29.33 -2.22
N ILE A 304 -30.92 28.73 -2.33
CA ILE A 304 -30.17 28.15 -1.24
C ILE A 304 -28.78 28.78 -1.20
N GLU A 305 -28.38 29.21 -0.01
CA GLU A 305 -27.01 29.58 0.32
C GLU A 305 -26.32 28.39 1.00
N LEU A 306 -25.13 28.05 0.53
CA LEU A 306 -24.32 26.93 1.01
C LEU A 306 -23.09 27.45 1.75
N ASP A 307 -22.92 27.01 3.00
CA ASP A 307 -21.80 27.38 3.87
C ASP A 307 -20.58 26.47 3.60
N CYS A 308 -19.99 26.64 2.42
CA CYS A 308 -18.84 25.85 1.92
C CYS A 308 -17.57 26.04 2.78
N ASP A 309 -17.50 27.12 3.55
CA ASP A 309 -16.42 27.42 4.48
C ASP A 309 -16.42 26.52 5.71
N LEU A 310 -17.59 26.06 6.14
CA LEU A 310 -17.74 25.20 7.31
C LEU A 310 -17.83 23.73 6.91
N CYS A 311 -18.59 23.40 5.86
CA CYS A 311 -18.90 22.04 5.43
C CYS A 311 -18.50 21.81 3.95
N PRO A 312 -17.22 21.91 3.59
CA PRO A 312 -16.79 21.90 2.20
C PRO A 312 -17.05 20.57 1.48
N GLN A 313 -16.85 19.44 2.15
CA GLN A 313 -17.05 18.14 1.50
C GLN A 313 -18.53 17.91 1.18
N THR A 314 -19.41 18.32 2.11
CA THR A 314 -20.86 18.21 1.94
C THR A 314 -21.37 19.15 0.85
N CYS A 315 -20.90 20.40 0.84
CA CYS A 315 -21.27 21.38 -0.17
C CYS A 315 -20.76 21.00 -1.56
N GLU A 316 -19.54 20.46 -1.68
CA GLU A 316 -19.02 19.96 -2.96
C GLU A 316 -19.93 18.86 -3.53
N ASN A 317 -20.29 17.88 -2.70
CA ASN A 317 -21.17 16.79 -3.10
C ASN A 317 -22.52 17.32 -3.62
N PHE A 318 -23.12 18.27 -2.91
CA PHE A 318 -24.39 18.87 -3.32
C PHE A 318 -24.27 19.68 -4.61
N ILE A 319 -23.26 20.56 -4.74
CA ILE A 319 -23.06 21.39 -5.93
C ILE A 319 -22.79 20.52 -7.16
N LYS A 320 -21.92 19.51 -7.06
CA LYS A 320 -21.65 18.60 -8.17
C LYS A 320 -22.89 17.82 -8.59
N HIS A 321 -23.69 17.31 -7.66
CA HIS A 321 -24.96 16.68 -7.99
C HIS A 321 -25.94 17.64 -8.70
N CYS A 322 -25.94 18.93 -8.33
CA CYS A 322 -26.71 19.94 -9.06
C CYS A 322 -26.16 20.19 -10.47
N THR A 323 -24.83 20.29 -10.63
CA THR A 323 -24.20 20.46 -11.95
C THR A 323 -24.44 19.27 -12.88
N ASP A 324 -24.36 18.05 -12.33
CA ASP A 324 -24.59 16.79 -13.05
C ASP A 324 -26.09 16.50 -13.30
N LYS A 325 -26.98 17.41 -12.87
CA LYS A 325 -28.45 17.26 -12.92
C LYS A 325 -28.97 15.98 -12.26
N TYR A 326 -28.25 15.48 -11.25
CA TYR A 326 -28.58 14.25 -10.53
C TYR A 326 -29.93 14.32 -9.80
N TYR A 327 -30.32 15.52 -9.35
CA TYR A 327 -31.57 15.74 -8.63
C TYR A 327 -32.78 15.98 -9.54
N VAL A 328 -32.57 16.18 -10.85
CA VAL A 328 -33.65 16.44 -11.80
C VAL A 328 -34.55 15.21 -11.93
N GLY A 329 -35.85 15.41 -11.78
CA GLY A 329 -36.86 14.36 -11.72
C GLY A 329 -36.97 13.66 -10.35
N SER A 330 -36.12 14.00 -9.38
CA SER A 330 -36.23 13.42 -8.03
C SER A 330 -37.41 14.01 -7.27
N LYS A 331 -38.09 13.16 -6.49
CA LYS A 331 -39.23 13.55 -5.67
C LYS A 331 -38.86 13.75 -4.20
N PHE A 332 -39.62 14.59 -3.52
CA PHE A 332 -39.60 14.64 -2.05
C PHE A 332 -40.43 13.48 -1.50
N HIS A 333 -39.76 12.37 -1.16
CA HIS A 333 -40.41 11.12 -0.76
C HIS A 333 -40.88 11.11 0.70
N ARG A 334 -40.54 12.11 1.51
CA ARG A 334 -40.99 12.22 2.91
C ARG A 334 -41.21 13.66 3.32
N SER A 335 -42.39 13.99 3.83
CA SER A 335 -42.74 15.31 4.37
C SER A 335 -43.48 15.13 5.69
N ILE A 336 -42.98 15.76 6.76
CA ILE A 336 -43.62 15.76 8.08
C ILE A 336 -43.87 17.21 8.46
N LYS A 337 -45.16 17.57 8.57
CA LYS A 337 -45.59 18.93 8.94
C LYS A 337 -44.93 19.37 10.24
N ASN A 338 -44.51 20.63 10.33
CA ASN A 338 -43.77 21.22 11.44
C ASN A 338 -42.40 20.59 11.77
N PHE A 339 -41.91 19.64 10.97
CA PHE A 339 -40.64 18.97 11.23
C PHE A 339 -39.67 19.15 10.05
N ILE A 340 -39.74 18.28 9.03
CA ILE A 340 -38.81 18.28 7.89
C ILE A 340 -39.50 17.85 6.60
N ILE A 341 -38.90 18.22 5.48
CA ILE A 341 -39.17 17.64 4.16
C ILE A 341 -37.87 17.11 3.57
N GLN A 342 -37.87 15.85 3.16
CA GLN A 342 -36.70 15.10 2.73
C GLN A 342 -36.82 14.69 1.26
N GLY A 343 -35.71 14.83 0.53
CA GLY A 343 -35.58 14.49 -0.88
C GLY A 343 -34.14 14.09 -1.21
N GLY A 344 -33.78 14.18 -2.50
CA GLY A 344 -32.43 13.86 -2.98
C GLY A 344 -32.16 12.36 -3.21
N ASP A 345 -33.21 11.55 -3.32
CA ASP A 345 -33.15 10.16 -3.78
C ASP A 345 -33.75 10.05 -5.20
N PRO A 346 -32.95 9.80 -6.25
CA PRO A 346 -33.45 9.64 -7.61
C PRO A 346 -34.40 8.44 -7.77
N THR A 347 -34.31 7.43 -6.90
CA THR A 347 -35.23 6.29 -6.92
C THR A 347 -36.58 6.63 -6.28
N GLY A 348 -36.63 7.68 -5.47
CA GLY A 348 -37.81 8.10 -4.72
C GLY A 348 -38.33 7.07 -3.71
N THR A 349 -37.51 6.09 -3.34
CA THR A 349 -37.86 5.03 -2.37
C THR A 349 -37.58 5.44 -0.92
N GLY A 350 -36.59 6.33 -0.73
CA GLY A 350 -36.08 6.80 0.54
C GLY A 350 -34.83 6.06 1.04
N TYR A 351 -34.44 4.97 0.38
CA TYR A 351 -33.25 4.18 0.71
C TYR A 351 -32.10 4.36 -0.29
N GLY A 352 -32.37 5.03 -1.42
CA GLY A 352 -31.41 5.23 -2.49
C GLY A 352 -30.47 6.42 -2.29
N GLY A 353 -29.86 6.85 -3.37
CA GLY A 353 -28.87 7.93 -3.38
C GLY A 353 -27.42 7.44 -3.28
N LYS A 354 -26.54 8.10 -4.04
CA LYS A 354 -25.09 7.86 -4.06
C LYS A 354 -24.38 9.21 -4.00
N SER A 355 -23.30 9.30 -3.25
CA SER A 355 -22.42 10.48 -3.28
C SER A 355 -21.64 10.53 -4.59
N ILE A 356 -21.01 11.67 -4.87
CA ILE A 356 -20.12 11.85 -6.02
C ILE A 356 -18.91 10.88 -6.03
N TRP A 357 -18.53 10.38 -4.85
CA TRP A 357 -17.42 9.43 -4.69
C TRP A 357 -17.87 7.96 -4.71
N ASN A 358 -19.16 7.69 -4.94
CA ASN A 358 -19.77 6.36 -4.83
C ASN A 358 -19.55 5.66 -3.47
N LYS A 359 -19.16 6.41 -2.44
CA LYS A 359 -18.89 5.93 -1.08
C LYS A 359 -19.51 6.90 -0.07
N PRO A 360 -20.06 6.41 1.06
CA PRO A 360 -20.51 7.31 2.11
C PRO A 360 -19.37 8.19 2.61
N PHE A 361 -19.67 9.45 2.94
CA PHE A 361 -18.67 10.40 3.45
C PHE A 361 -18.99 10.86 4.88
N ARG A 362 -17.96 11.43 5.53
CA ARG A 362 -17.99 11.82 6.95
C ARG A 362 -19.00 12.93 7.24
N ASP A 363 -19.45 13.01 8.49
CA ASP A 363 -20.24 14.13 8.98
C ASP A 363 -19.35 15.35 9.27
N GLU A 364 -19.79 16.54 8.87
CA GLU A 364 -19.10 17.83 9.11
C GLU A 364 -19.91 18.70 10.09
N CYS A 365 -20.25 18.13 11.24
CA CYS A 365 -21.04 18.83 12.26
C CYS A 365 -20.23 19.95 12.93
N ASN A 366 -20.53 21.21 12.58
CA ASN A 366 -19.92 22.39 13.20
C ASN A 366 -20.82 22.99 14.30
N PRO A 367 -20.30 23.37 15.49
CA PRO A 367 -21.11 23.96 16.55
C PRO A 367 -21.84 25.26 16.18
N LYS A 368 -21.30 25.99 15.18
CA LYS A 368 -21.86 27.23 14.64
C LYS A 368 -23.11 26.98 13.78
N LEU A 369 -23.21 25.81 13.16
CA LEU A 369 -24.33 25.44 12.32
C LEU A 369 -25.26 24.52 13.10
N GLN A 370 -26.39 25.08 13.50
CA GLN A 370 -27.42 24.38 14.25
C GLN A 370 -28.72 24.45 13.46
N HIS A 371 -29.63 23.50 13.69
CA HIS A 371 -30.96 23.48 13.12
C HIS A 371 -31.86 24.51 13.81
N THR A 372 -31.49 25.79 13.70
CA THR A 372 -32.15 26.92 14.33
C THR A 372 -32.91 27.69 13.26
N GLY A 373 -34.23 27.65 13.33
CA GLY A 373 -35.11 28.30 12.37
C GLY A 373 -35.66 27.38 11.27
N ARG A 374 -36.49 28.00 10.43
CA ARG A 374 -37.11 27.38 9.25
C ARG A 374 -36.20 27.56 8.05
N GLY A 375 -36.15 26.54 7.19
CA GLY A 375 -35.40 26.56 5.93
C GLY A 375 -33.92 26.21 6.09
N MET A 376 -33.51 25.53 7.15
CA MET A 376 -32.16 25.00 7.26
C MET A 376 -32.03 23.76 6.38
N LEU A 377 -30.93 23.64 5.64
CA LEU A 377 -30.62 22.52 4.76
C LEU A 377 -29.60 21.60 5.42
N SER A 378 -29.89 20.30 5.46
CA SER A 378 -29.06 19.31 6.15
C SER A 378 -29.07 17.95 5.45
N MET A 379 -27.99 17.19 5.62
CA MET A 379 -27.86 15.86 5.02
C MET A 379 -28.66 14.80 5.78
N ALA A 380 -29.38 13.96 5.05
CA ALA A 380 -29.97 12.75 5.61
C ALA A 380 -28.93 11.62 5.66
N ASN A 381 -28.86 10.91 6.78
CA ASN A 381 -27.94 9.81 7.00
C ASN A 381 -28.63 8.63 7.71
N SER A 382 -27.98 7.48 7.75
CA SER A 382 -28.45 6.25 8.43
C SER A 382 -27.58 5.88 9.62
N GLY A 383 -26.87 6.87 10.19
CA GLY A 383 -25.86 6.70 11.21
C GLY A 383 -24.63 7.58 10.97
N PRO A 384 -23.67 7.62 11.91
CA PRO A 384 -22.48 8.44 11.81
C PRO A 384 -21.68 8.15 10.53
N ASN A 385 -21.26 9.19 9.81
CA ASN A 385 -20.42 9.13 8.61
C ASN A 385 -21.03 8.34 7.44
N THR A 386 -22.36 8.38 7.28
CA THR A 386 -23.07 7.66 6.21
C THR A 386 -23.75 8.57 5.20
N ASN A 387 -23.24 9.79 5.01
CA ASN A 387 -23.83 10.75 4.09
C ASN A 387 -23.71 10.29 2.63
N LYS A 388 -24.79 10.47 1.85
CA LYS A 388 -24.89 10.14 0.42
C LYS A 388 -25.35 11.35 -0.38
N SER A 389 -26.50 11.29 -1.05
CA SER A 389 -27.09 12.41 -1.81
C SER A 389 -28.35 12.98 -1.18
N GLN A 390 -28.95 12.28 -0.21
CA GLN A 390 -30.22 12.68 0.38
C GLN A 390 -30.05 13.86 1.33
N PHE A 391 -31.00 14.79 1.29
CA PHE A 391 -31.03 15.98 2.12
C PHE A 391 -32.45 16.29 2.58
N PHE A 392 -32.57 17.16 3.58
CA PHE A 392 -33.85 17.65 4.05
C PHE A 392 -33.80 19.14 4.39
N PHE A 393 -34.97 19.79 4.28
CA PHE A 393 -35.20 21.13 4.79
C PHE A 393 -35.99 21.07 6.10
N THR A 394 -35.66 21.95 7.04
CA THR A 394 -36.42 22.08 8.28
C THR A 394 -37.61 23.04 8.14
N TYR A 395 -38.75 22.67 8.71
CA TYR A 395 -39.90 23.57 8.83
C TYR A 395 -39.88 24.41 10.12
N ARG A 396 -39.15 23.93 11.13
CA ARG A 396 -39.00 24.54 12.46
C ARG A 396 -37.59 24.29 13.00
N THR A 397 -37.23 25.01 14.06
CA THR A 397 -36.08 24.69 14.90
C THR A 397 -36.14 23.26 15.46
N CYS A 398 -35.12 22.44 15.16
CA CYS A 398 -35.04 21.03 15.53
C CYS A 398 -33.74 20.71 16.29
N LYS A 399 -33.67 21.06 17.58
CA LYS A 399 -32.45 20.88 18.40
C LYS A 399 -31.98 19.42 18.51
N GLY A 400 -32.88 18.44 18.43
CA GLY A 400 -32.56 17.01 18.54
C GLY A 400 -31.75 16.43 17.37
N LEU A 401 -31.65 17.17 16.26
CA LEU A 401 -30.88 16.80 15.07
C LEU A 401 -29.46 17.38 15.09
N ASN A 402 -29.17 18.32 16.00
CA ASN A 402 -27.86 18.96 16.13
C ASN A 402 -26.78 17.91 16.45
N GLY A 403 -25.65 17.99 15.75
CA GLY A 403 -24.53 17.06 15.91
C GLY A 403 -24.73 15.67 15.29
N LYS A 404 -25.96 15.33 14.85
CA LYS A 404 -26.27 14.08 14.16
C LYS A 404 -26.33 14.23 12.65
N HIS A 405 -26.84 15.36 12.18
CA HIS A 405 -26.95 15.68 10.75
C HIS A 405 -26.08 16.89 10.44
N THR A 406 -25.37 16.80 9.31
CA THR A 406 -24.53 17.89 8.83
C THR A 406 -25.41 18.97 8.22
N VAL A 407 -25.47 20.12 8.89
CA VAL A 407 -26.08 21.35 8.36
C VAL A 407 -25.06 21.98 7.41
N PHE A 408 -25.45 22.27 6.17
CA PHE A 408 -24.51 22.78 5.15
C PHE A 408 -25.06 23.97 4.34
N GLY A 409 -26.27 24.43 4.65
CA GLY A 409 -26.83 25.61 4.01
C GLY A 409 -28.17 26.04 4.59
N ARG A 410 -28.75 27.07 3.98
CA ARG A 410 -30.05 27.64 4.34
C ARG A 410 -30.76 28.22 3.14
N ILE A 411 -32.08 28.24 3.19
CA ILE A 411 -32.91 28.90 2.19
C ILE A 411 -32.82 30.41 2.38
N VAL A 412 -32.49 31.12 1.29
CA VAL A 412 -32.42 32.59 1.23
C VAL A 412 -33.55 33.21 0.43
N GLY A 413 -34.28 32.41 -0.36
CA GLY A 413 -35.47 32.84 -1.09
C GLY A 413 -36.34 31.64 -1.49
N GLY A 414 -37.65 31.85 -1.64
CA GLY A 414 -38.59 30.74 -1.90
C GLY A 414 -39.15 30.10 -0.62
N ILE A 415 -39.20 30.85 0.49
CA ILE A 415 -39.84 30.40 1.74
C ILE A 415 -41.34 30.13 1.52
N GLU A 416 -41.98 30.86 0.60
CA GLU A 416 -43.36 30.63 0.17
C GLU A 416 -43.54 29.25 -0.45
N THR A 417 -42.64 28.83 -1.34
CA THR A 417 -42.63 27.49 -1.92
C THR A 417 -42.46 26.43 -0.84
N LEU A 418 -41.57 26.64 0.15
CA LEU A 418 -41.43 25.73 1.29
C LEU A 418 -42.74 25.62 2.10
N SER A 419 -43.47 26.72 2.28
CA SER A 419 -44.77 26.72 2.95
C SER A 419 -45.86 26.04 2.13
N ALA A 420 -45.84 26.17 0.79
CA ALA A 420 -46.72 25.44 -0.10
C ALA A 420 -46.45 23.92 -0.04
N MET A 421 -45.18 23.51 0.01
CA MET A 421 -44.78 22.11 0.18
C MET A 421 -45.27 21.52 1.53
N GLU A 422 -45.30 22.33 2.60
CA GLU A 422 -45.78 21.90 3.91
C GLU A 422 -47.32 21.76 3.97
N ALA A 423 -48.05 22.57 3.19
CA ALA A 423 -49.51 22.56 3.19
C ALA A 423 -50.09 21.24 2.66
N ILE A 424 -49.37 20.58 1.74
CA ILE A 424 -49.80 19.35 1.06
C ILE A 424 -50.08 18.24 2.10
N PRO A 425 -51.23 17.55 2.01
CA PRO A 425 -51.54 16.41 2.88
C PRO A 425 -50.61 15.23 2.59
N THR A 426 -50.27 14.49 3.64
CA THR A 426 -49.35 13.34 3.60
C THR A 426 -50.10 12.06 3.95
N ASP A 427 -49.68 10.95 3.35
CA ASP A 427 -50.16 9.59 3.63
C ASP A 427 -49.58 9.05 4.96
N ASP A 428 -50.05 7.89 5.40
CA ASP A 428 -49.61 7.19 6.64
C ASP A 428 -48.11 6.87 6.66
N LYS A 429 -47.45 6.86 5.49
CA LYS A 429 -46.00 6.65 5.31
C LYS A 429 -45.21 7.95 5.21
N ASP A 430 -45.76 9.07 5.66
CA ASP A 430 -45.21 10.43 5.55
C ASP A 430 -44.94 10.88 4.09
N ARG A 431 -45.60 10.26 3.10
CA ARG A 431 -45.42 10.59 1.67
C ARG A 431 -46.42 11.68 1.26
N PRO A 432 -46.01 12.77 0.59
CA PRO A 432 -46.94 13.75 0.04
C PRO A 432 -47.95 13.09 -0.92
N GLN A 433 -49.24 13.46 -0.82
CA GLN A 433 -50.26 12.97 -1.76
C GLN A 433 -50.05 13.51 -3.17
N THR A 434 -49.64 14.77 -3.27
CA THR A 434 -49.21 15.38 -4.53
C THR A 434 -47.71 15.27 -4.64
N ASP A 435 -47.22 14.65 -5.71
CA ASP A 435 -45.79 14.51 -5.94
C ASP A 435 -45.12 15.88 -6.11
N ILE A 436 -44.09 16.13 -5.32
CA ILE A 436 -43.27 17.34 -5.40
C ILE A 436 -41.96 16.94 -6.05
N LEU A 437 -41.69 17.49 -7.24
CA LEU A 437 -40.59 17.11 -8.11
C LEU A 437 -39.61 18.28 -8.25
N ILE A 438 -38.32 17.95 -8.34
CA ILE A 438 -37.28 18.89 -8.73
C ILE A 438 -37.16 18.84 -10.25
N GLU A 439 -37.56 19.92 -10.93
CA GLU A 439 -37.56 20.02 -12.39
C GLU A 439 -36.18 20.42 -12.93
N ASP A 440 -35.50 21.33 -12.25
CA ASP A 440 -34.17 21.80 -12.67
C ASP A 440 -33.33 22.26 -11.48
N THR A 441 -32.02 22.27 -11.67
CA THR A 441 -31.05 22.72 -10.67
C THR A 441 -30.02 23.65 -11.30
N ILE A 442 -29.99 24.91 -10.85
CA ILE A 442 -29.13 25.96 -11.39
C ILE A 442 -28.12 26.36 -10.32
N VAL A 443 -26.84 26.19 -10.61
CA VAL A 443 -25.73 26.64 -9.74
C VAL A 443 -25.33 28.06 -10.16
N PHE A 444 -25.53 29.05 -9.30
CA PHE A 444 -25.16 30.44 -9.58
C PHE A 444 -23.71 30.74 -9.27
N VAL A 445 -23.23 30.22 -8.14
CA VAL A 445 -21.87 30.46 -7.65
C VAL A 445 -21.31 29.12 -7.21
N ASN A 446 -20.30 28.64 -7.96
CA ASN A 446 -19.52 27.47 -7.60
C ASN A 446 -18.14 27.91 -7.08
N PRO A 447 -17.93 27.94 -5.75
CA PRO A 447 -16.66 28.40 -5.18
C PRO A 447 -15.50 27.44 -5.44
N TYR A 448 -15.77 26.21 -5.88
CA TYR A 448 -14.77 25.17 -6.09
C TYR A 448 -14.05 25.31 -7.42
N ASP A 449 -14.71 25.80 -8.48
CA ASP A 449 -14.11 25.92 -9.82
C ASP A 449 -12.99 26.97 -9.84
N GLU A 450 -13.18 28.07 -9.11
CA GLU A 450 -12.15 29.10 -8.94
C GLU A 450 -10.89 28.55 -8.27
N VAL A 451 -11.09 27.75 -7.20
CA VAL A 451 -9.99 27.17 -6.44
C VAL A 451 -9.25 26.10 -7.25
N ASP A 452 -9.97 25.34 -8.07
CA ASP A 452 -9.37 24.35 -8.98
C ASP A 452 -8.54 25.03 -10.07
N ALA A 453 -9.05 26.11 -10.65
CA ALA A 453 -8.33 26.91 -11.63
C ALA A 453 -7.05 27.53 -11.02
N GLU A 454 -7.14 28.07 -9.81
CA GLU A 454 -5.99 28.61 -9.07
C GLU A 454 -4.93 27.54 -8.79
N LEU A 455 -5.35 26.37 -8.27
CA LEU A 455 -4.45 25.24 -7.99
C LEU A 455 -3.75 24.74 -9.25
N LYS A 456 -4.48 24.62 -10.36
CA LYS A 456 -3.93 24.18 -11.64
C LYS A 456 -2.92 25.19 -12.19
N ALA A 457 -3.24 26.48 -12.16
CA ALA A 457 -2.33 27.53 -12.61
C ALA A 457 -1.05 27.61 -11.77
N GLU A 458 -1.15 27.36 -10.46
CA GLU A 458 0.01 27.32 -9.56
C GLU A 458 0.92 26.12 -9.86
N ARG A 459 0.34 24.93 -10.06
CA ARG A 459 1.08 23.73 -10.47
C ARG A 459 1.78 23.90 -11.82
N GLU A 460 1.08 24.46 -12.82
CA GLU A 460 1.68 24.74 -14.13
C GLU A 460 2.84 25.75 -14.06
N ARG A 461 2.80 26.72 -13.12
CA ARG A 461 3.90 27.65 -12.88
C ARG A 461 5.07 26.96 -12.18
N GLN A 462 4.80 26.06 -11.24
CA GLN A 462 5.81 25.27 -10.55
C GLN A 462 6.53 24.32 -11.52
N ASP A 463 5.79 23.56 -12.32
CA ASP A 463 6.34 22.67 -13.35
C ASP A 463 7.26 23.40 -14.34
N LYS A 464 6.88 24.63 -14.73
CA LYS A 464 7.71 25.47 -15.61
C LYS A 464 9.01 25.91 -14.95
N ARG A 465 8.97 26.31 -13.67
CA ARG A 465 10.16 26.71 -12.90
C ARG A 465 11.11 25.54 -12.70
N GLU A 466 10.58 24.38 -12.30
CA GLU A 466 11.38 23.16 -12.11
C GLU A 466 12.04 22.72 -13.42
N ALA A 467 11.32 22.78 -14.55
CA ALA A 467 11.88 22.47 -15.86
C ALA A 467 12.98 23.46 -16.30
N GLU A 468 12.89 24.73 -15.93
CA GLU A 468 13.94 25.74 -16.17
C GLU A 468 15.17 25.49 -15.29
N GLU A 469 14.97 25.19 -14.00
CA GLU A 469 16.05 24.86 -13.07
C GLU A 469 16.78 23.57 -13.46
N GLU A 470 16.06 22.54 -13.91
CA GLU A 470 16.66 21.31 -14.42
C GLU A 470 17.53 21.58 -15.67
N LYS A 471 17.07 22.43 -16.60
CA LYS A 471 17.85 22.84 -17.78
C LYS A 471 19.11 23.60 -17.39
N MET A 472 19.02 24.51 -16.42
CA MET A 472 20.19 25.24 -15.91
C MET A 472 21.18 24.28 -15.23
N ASN A 473 20.71 23.37 -14.38
CA ASN A 473 21.56 22.38 -13.70
C ASN A 473 22.21 21.38 -14.67
N ALA A 474 21.51 20.97 -15.73
CA ALA A 474 22.08 20.13 -16.79
C ALA A 474 23.19 20.86 -17.56
N THR A 475 22.99 22.15 -17.85
CA THR A 475 23.99 23.00 -18.53
C THR A 475 25.25 23.18 -17.66
N VAL A 476 25.09 23.39 -16.34
CA VAL A 476 26.20 23.50 -15.39
C VAL A 476 26.95 22.18 -15.25
N ARG A 477 26.26 21.02 -15.28
CA ARG A 477 26.90 19.69 -15.25
C ARG A 477 27.70 19.39 -16.51
N SER A 478 27.22 19.82 -17.69
CA SER A 478 27.94 19.70 -18.96
C SER A 478 29.18 20.60 -19.02
N ALA A 479 29.10 21.83 -18.50
CA ALA A 479 30.24 22.75 -18.41
C ALA A 479 31.34 22.27 -17.45
N LYS A 480 31.02 21.38 -16.49
CA LYS A 480 32.00 20.81 -15.55
C LYS A 480 32.76 19.60 -16.12
N SER A 481 32.27 18.96 -17.18
CA SER A 481 32.96 17.82 -17.82
C SER A 481 33.93 18.23 -18.94
N THR A 482 33.98 19.51 -19.33
CA THR A 482 34.89 20.04 -20.37
C THR A 482 36.16 20.69 -19.82
N LYS A 483 36.35 20.71 -18.49
CA LYS A 483 37.61 21.08 -17.82
C LYS A 483 38.24 19.87 -17.10
N SER A 484 38.50 18.80 -17.84
CA SER A 484 39.39 17.73 -17.37
C SER A 484 40.13 17.06 -18.53
N SER A 485 40.83 17.85 -19.33
CA SER A 485 41.98 17.34 -20.07
C SER A 485 42.99 18.46 -20.23
N THR A 486 44.22 18.17 -19.81
CA THR A 486 45.49 18.87 -20.09
C THR A 486 46.25 19.30 -18.83
N THR A 487 47.47 18.77 -18.79
CA THR A 487 48.67 19.11 -18.01
C THR A 487 48.76 18.70 -16.55
N ASN A 488 49.55 17.66 -16.35
CA ASN A 488 50.46 17.48 -15.22
C ASN A 488 51.17 18.80 -14.91
N ASP A 489 51.05 19.30 -13.70
CA ASP A 489 52.16 20.03 -13.08
C ASP A 489 52.10 19.93 -11.56
N THR A 490 53.27 19.61 -11.02
CA THR A 490 53.61 19.48 -9.61
C THR A 490 53.21 20.72 -8.81
N LEU A 491 52.37 20.54 -7.80
CA LEU A 491 52.20 21.52 -6.73
C LEU A 491 52.47 20.86 -5.38
N THR A 492 53.54 21.36 -4.77
CA THR A 492 54.01 21.10 -3.41
C THR A 492 52.89 21.26 -2.39
N ASN A 493 52.61 20.19 -1.64
CA ASN A 493 51.82 20.26 -0.42
C ASN A 493 52.61 21.04 0.65
N GLN A 494 52.27 22.32 0.86
CA GLN A 494 52.59 22.97 2.13
C GLN A 494 51.57 22.50 3.18
N ALA A 495 52.08 21.76 4.16
CA ALA A 495 51.34 21.31 5.31
C ALA A 495 50.91 22.49 6.18
N PHE A 496 49.59 22.68 6.36
CA PHE A 496 49.05 23.51 7.43
C PHE A 496 48.54 22.61 8.57
N ARG A 497 49.38 22.54 9.62
CA ARG A 497 49.15 22.07 11.00
C ARG A 497 48.75 20.59 11.21
N SER A 498 49.46 19.96 12.15
CA SER A 498 49.16 18.65 12.73
C SER A 498 48.12 18.76 13.85
N GLY A 499 46.86 18.45 13.54
CA GLY A 499 45.77 18.37 14.51
C GLY A 499 44.59 17.60 13.92
N VAL A 500 44.02 16.69 14.70
CA VAL A 500 43.02 15.70 14.28
C VAL A 500 41.72 16.37 13.79
N GLY A 501 41.29 16.09 12.56
CA GLY A 501 39.98 16.50 12.03
C GLY A 501 39.93 16.57 10.51
N LYS A 502 39.74 15.41 9.84
CA LYS A 502 39.82 15.28 8.37
C LYS A 502 38.47 15.24 7.64
N TYR A 503 37.33 15.55 8.28
CA TYR A 503 36.01 15.33 7.66
C TYR A 503 34.96 16.41 7.94
N ILE A 504 35.33 17.70 7.94
CA ILE A 504 34.33 18.77 7.91
C ILE A 504 34.80 19.83 6.90
N SER A 505 34.08 19.99 5.79
CA SER A 505 34.27 21.08 4.84
C SER A 505 33.56 22.35 5.34
N SER A 506 34.32 23.42 5.55
CA SER A 506 33.84 24.73 6.00
C SER A 506 33.21 25.54 4.86
N GLN A 507 32.06 25.09 4.34
CA GLN A 507 31.29 25.80 3.31
C GLN A 507 29.92 26.35 3.78
N PHE A 508 29.60 26.24 5.06
CA PHE A 508 28.48 26.97 5.65
C PHE A 508 29.03 28.13 6.48
N TYR A 509 28.99 29.34 5.91
CA TYR A 509 28.81 30.67 6.54
C TYR A 509 29.39 31.73 5.57
N PRO A 510 28.55 32.55 4.89
CA PRO A 510 29.05 33.74 4.23
C PRO A 510 29.15 34.91 5.20
N ASN A 511 30.20 35.70 5.01
CA ASN A 511 30.40 37.10 5.41
C ASN A 511 30.76 37.43 6.87
N ALA A 512 32.04 37.81 7.07
CA ALA A 512 32.39 39.17 7.47
C ALA A 512 33.86 39.50 7.07
N LYS A 513 34.03 40.39 6.09
CA LYS A 513 35.17 41.34 6.01
C LYS A 513 35.04 42.27 7.24
N GLN A 514 36.05 42.86 7.89
CA GLN A 514 37.38 43.35 7.51
C GLN A 514 38.09 43.79 8.82
N ALA A 515 39.44 43.71 8.89
CA ALA A 515 40.43 44.57 9.57
C ALA A 515 40.19 45.06 11.03
N SER A 516 41.14 45.19 11.97
CA SER A 516 42.61 45.22 11.99
C SER A 516 43.10 45.28 13.45
N ALA A 517 44.26 44.67 13.70
CA ALA A 517 45.35 44.94 14.65
C ALA A 517 45.23 45.85 15.91
N ALA A 518 46.09 45.50 16.89
CA ALA A 518 46.68 46.28 18.00
C ALA A 518 45.91 46.21 19.35
N THR A 519 46.34 45.35 20.30
CA THR A 519 47.37 45.51 21.36
C THR A 519 46.92 46.35 22.56
N ASP A 520 46.84 45.65 23.68
CA ASP A 520 47.34 45.97 25.03
C ASP A 520 46.80 47.13 25.89
N GLU A 521 46.71 46.76 27.17
CA GLU A 521 46.80 47.57 28.41
C GLU A 521 45.54 48.23 29.02
N ASP A 522 45.16 47.64 30.16
CA ASP A 522 45.07 48.21 31.51
C ASP A 522 43.98 49.21 31.96
N ASN A 523 43.50 48.88 33.17
CA ASN A 523 42.95 49.70 34.27
C ASN A 523 41.60 50.41 34.07
N GLU A 524 40.55 50.05 34.81
CA GLU A 524 40.26 50.25 36.26
C GLU A 524 39.28 51.43 36.47
N TYR A 525 38.54 51.39 37.59
CA TYR A 525 37.57 52.36 38.12
C TYR A 525 36.11 52.24 37.62
N THR A 526 35.24 51.43 38.23
CA THR A 526 34.62 51.44 39.59
C THR A 526 33.24 52.11 39.65
N GLN A 527 32.34 51.41 40.35
CA GLN A 527 31.35 51.86 41.37
C GLN A 527 29.93 51.39 41.04
N LYS A 528 29.52 50.20 41.52
CA LYS A 528 28.90 49.87 42.82
C LYS A 528 27.54 50.53 43.12
N LYS A 529 26.61 49.62 43.48
CA LYS A 529 25.40 49.73 44.34
C LYS A 529 24.12 50.21 43.63
N LYS A 530 22.93 49.68 43.92
CA LYS A 530 22.46 48.82 45.01
C LYS A 530 21.10 48.20 44.65
N ARG A 531 20.89 46.98 45.19
CA ARG A 531 19.62 46.27 45.43
C ARG A 531 18.53 47.13 46.10
N LYS A 532 17.26 46.80 45.85
CA LYS A 532 16.28 46.18 46.81
C LYS A 532 14.87 46.11 46.16
N LEU A 533 14.27 44.91 46.06
CA LEU A 533 13.22 44.30 46.92
C LEU A 533 11.79 44.81 46.56
N ALA A 534 10.70 44.02 46.57
CA ALA A 534 10.44 42.63 46.94
C ALA A 534 8.99 42.23 46.56
N ALA A 535 8.77 40.90 46.47
CA ALA A 535 7.62 40.09 46.96
C ALA A 535 6.19 40.44 46.46
N SER A 536 5.22 39.53 46.35
CA SER A 536 4.93 38.18 46.85
C SER A 536 3.88 37.53 45.89
N SER A 537 3.46 36.25 45.89
CA SER A 537 3.64 35.07 46.74
C SER A 537 3.00 33.83 46.07
N SER A 538 3.63 32.65 46.28
CA SER A 538 3.06 31.29 46.54
C SER A 538 2.15 30.62 45.49
N SER A 539 2.20 29.31 45.19
CA SER A 539 2.99 28.15 45.65
C SER A 539 2.45 26.89 44.93
N GLY A 540 3.27 25.84 44.72
CA GLY A 540 2.74 24.48 44.46
C GLY A 540 3.59 23.59 43.55
N THR A 541 4.73 23.10 44.04
CA THR A 541 5.62 22.09 43.44
C THR A 541 5.03 20.67 43.48
N TRP A 542 5.24 19.87 42.42
CA TRP A 542 5.30 18.39 42.51
C TRP A 542 6.46 17.85 41.63
N ASN A 543 7.24 16.96 42.23
CA ASN A 543 8.53 16.42 41.81
C ASN A 543 8.35 14.98 41.29
N PHE A 544 9.03 14.58 40.20
CA PHE A 544 8.96 13.24 39.62
C PHE A 544 10.37 12.66 39.51
N ASN A 545 10.91 12.20 40.64
CA ASN A 545 12.12 11.36 40.68
C ASN A 545 11.86 10.19 41.64
N GLN A 546 11.12 9.21 41.14
CA GLN A 546 11.11 7.82 41.59
C GLN A 546 10.36 6.98 40.54
N TRP A 547 11.07 6.54 39.50
CA TRP A 547 10.98 5.19 38.94
C TRP A 547 12.07 4.94 37.91
#